data_AF-A0A8H6LRE9-F1
#
_entry.id   AF-A0A8H6LRE9-F1
#
_cell.length_a   1.000
_cell.length_b   1.000
_cell.length_c   1.000
_cell.angle_alpha   90.00
_cell.angle_beta   90.00
_cell.angle_gamma   90.00
#
_symmetry.space_group_name_H-M   'P 1'
#
loop_
_entity.id
_entity.type
_entity.pdbx_description
1 polymer ?
#
loop_
_entity_poly.entity_id
_entity_poly.type
_entity_poly.pdbx_seq_one_letter_code
_entity_poly.pdbx_strand_id
1 'polypeptide(L)'
;MPVYSADDLENAIADVKNGVSLKTAAKKKRSTTQHLRGRLTGAQSRQVARQEQLRLTTDQEDDLERWILRQEKLGHAPTHAQVRTIVRSVLARHGDHAPLGRKWTTRFVERHPALKTKLGRRTDWERVNAATPANIKRLFDVYETVDWIPPERRYNADEGGIMEGQGVNGLVIGSSQESPNAVPVKTATVHLGCFSSLKAAYRTLVGEHTTLTDSTRVGKQRFLDFYARAREIGFRKENIRSGWRAAGLWPYSSTIGVLGCKIDTNRVAYWPGTVDCNNICVKVSNEGRDVHLLKIDSSGGAHDISYDAWNYLGFGESATNNPQQGGGIVMDYEFVHASKCNEILDNGKLPLSATNSMNYVASCLDEPTSWVAQNYELYNINEPTCKRGVDEKCHLNLAVSNQPECPSGLGSGSSLNLKVENIIYGSGKSVVAP
;
A
#
# COMPACT_ATOMS: atom_id res chain seq x y z
N MET A 1 -51.41 0.97 10.06
CA MET A 1 -51.39 2.44 10.28
C MET A 1 -51.92 3.10 9.01
N PRO A 2 -52.79 4.13 9.08
CA PRO A 2 -53.25 4.78 7.86
C PRO A 2 -52.05 5.44 7.19
N VAL A 3 -51.84 5.12 5.92
CA VAL A 3 -50.79 5.68 5.08
C VAL A 3 -51.29 7.02 4.58
N TYR A 4 -50.75 8.11 5.13
CA TYR A 4 -50.90 9.47 4.60
C TYR A 4 -49.51 9.96 4.16
N SER A 5 -49.44 10.70 3.05
CA SER A 5 -48.17 11.25 2.55
C SER A 5 -47.76 12.53 3.29
N ALA A 6 -46.54 13.03 3.05
CA ALA A 6 -46.12 14.34 3.55
C ALA A 6 -47.01 15.47 3.00
N ASP A 7 -47.38 15.39 1.72
CA ASP A 7 -48.28 16.34 1.06
C ASP A 7 -49.69 16.33 1.65
N ASP A 8 -50.19 15.16 2.10
CA ASP A 8 -51.50 15.07 2.75
C ASP A 8 -51.53 15.85 4.08
N LEU A 9 -50.40 15.89 4.80
CA LEU A 9 -50.26 16.65 6.04
C LEU A 9 -50.16 18.16 5.78
N GLU A 10 -49.41 18.59 4.77
CA GLU A 10 -49.30 20.02 4.42
C GLU A 10 -50.65 20.58 3.95
N ASN A 11 -51.36 19.83 3.12
CA ASN A 11 -52.71 20.18 2.68
C ASN A 11 -53.71 20.23 3.85
N ALA A 12 -53.59 19.32 4.82
CA ALA A 12 -54.42 19.35 6.02
C ALA A 12 -54.14 20.58 6.90
N ILE A 13 -52.89 21.04 6.97
CA ILE A 13 -52.50 22.27 7.69
C ILE A 13 -53.04 23.50 6.97
N ALA A 14 -52.97 23.54 5.64
CA ALA A 14 -53.53 24.61 4.83
C ALA A 14 -55.06 24.71 4.98
N ASP A 15 -55.76 23.57 4.94
CA ASP A 15 -57.22 23.51 5.18
C ASP A 15 -57.59 24.13 6.54
N VAL A 16 -56.84 23.81 7.61
CA VAL A 16 -57.10 24.37 8.95
C VAL A 16 -56.80 25.88 9.00
N LYS A 17 -55.74 26.34 8.35
CA LYS A 17 -55.43 27.79 8.24
C LYS A 17 -56.49 28.56 7.45
N ASN A 18 -57.14 27.90 6.49
CA ASN A 18 -58.24 28.45 5.68
C ASN A 18 -59.62 28.30 6.34
N GLY A 19 -59.69 27.97 7.63
CA GLY A 19 -60.94 27.97 8.41
C GLY A 19 -61.68 26.63 8.48
N VAL A 20 -61.11 25.55 7.94
CA VAL A 20 -61.69 24.20 8.10
C VAL A 20 -61.44 23.69 9.52
N SER A 21 -62.48 23.09 10.14
CA SER A 21 -62.32 22.53 11.49
C SER A 21 -61.23 21.45 11.54
N LEU A 22 -60.44 21.44 12.60
CA LEU A 22 -59.31 20.51 12.79
C LEU A 22 -59.72 19.04 12.68
N LYS A 23 -60.94 18.70 13.13
CA LYS A 23 -61.52 17.35 13.04
C LYS A 23 -61.86 16.97 11.59
N THR A 24 -62.36 17.93 10.81
CA THR A 24 -62.70 17.74 9.39
C THR A 24 -61.44 17.58 8.55
N ALA A 25 -60.44 18.44 8.75
CA ALA A 25 -59.17 18.37 8.03
C ALA A 25 -58.40 17.06 8.30
N ALA A 26 -58.35 16.62 9.56
CA ALA A 26 -57.71 15.35 9.93
C ALA A 26 -58.42 14.13 9.29
N LYS A 27 -59.77 14.11 9.32
CA LYS A 27 -60.56 13.02 8.72
C LYS A 27 -60.39 12.96 7.19
N LYS A 28 -60.39 14.11 6.52
CA LYS A 28 -60.24 14.23 5.06
C LYS A 28 -58.92 13.62 4.57
N LYS A 29 -57.86 13.73 5.37
CA LYS A 29 -56.50 13.28 5.03
C LYS A 29 -56.05 12.03 5.79
N ARG A 30 -57.00 11.28 6.36
CA ARG A 30 -56.75 10.02 7.09
C ARG A 30 -55.67 10.14 8.18
N SER A 31 -55.55 11.32 8.78
CA SER A 31 -54.63 11.61 9.89
C SER A 31 -55.40 11.74 11.21
N THR A 32 -54.69 11.75 12.34
CA THR A 32 -55.33 11.96 13.65
C THR A 32 -55.30 13.43 14.03
N THR A 33 -56.35 13.89 14.72
CA THR A 33 -56.44 15.28 15.22
C THR A 33 -55.28 15.63 16.13
N GLN A 34 -54.78 14.70 16.93
CA GLN A 34 -53.59 14.88 17.78
C GLN A 34 -52.32 15.14 16.95
N HIS A 35 -52.13 14.40 15.86
CA HIS A 35 -50.96 14.58 14.99
C HIS A 35 -51.00 15.92 14.26
N LEU A 36 -52.17 16.31 13.74
CA LEU A 36 -52.37 17.60 13.06
C LEU A 36 -52.20 18.77 14.02
N ARG A 37 -52.73 18.66 15.25
CA ARG A 37 -52.56 19.67 16.30
C ARG A 37 -51.09 19.84 16.68
N GLY A 38 -50.35 18.75 16.82
CA GLY A 38 -48.90 18.78 17.07
C GLY A 38 -48.15 19.55 15.97
N ARG A 39 -48.49 19.33 14.69
CA ARG A 39 -47.87 20.08 13.58
C ARG A 39 -48.22 21.57 13.59
N LEU A 40 -49.47 21.93 13.93
CA LEU A 40 -49.90 23.32 14.05
C LEU A 40 -49.19 24.05 15.21
N THR A 41 -48.84 23.34 16.28
CA THR A 41 -48.08 23.88 17.42
C THR A 41 -46.55 23.81 17.22
N GLY A 42 -46.08 23.51 16.00
CA GLY A 42 -44.65 23.53 15.66
C GLY A 42 -43.89 22.22 15.88
N ALA A 43 -44.57 21.10 16.17
CA ALA A 43 -43.89 19.80 16.26
C ALA A 43 -43.37 19.39 14.87
N GLN A 44 -42.07 19.13 14.79
CA GLN A 44 -41.40 18.71 13.56
C GLN A 44 -41.81 17.30 13.12
N SER A 45 -41.59 16.98 11.84
CA SER A 45 -41.81 15.62 11.35
C SER A 45 -40.81 14.65 11.97
N ARG A 46 -41.17 13.36 12.07
CA ARG A 46 -40.21 12.32 12.48
C ARG A 46 -38.99 12.24 11.56
N GLN A 47 -39.11 12.65 10.30
CA GLN A 47 -37.97 12.71 9.37
C GLN A 47 -37.06 13.89 9.71
N VAL A 48 -37.63 15.07 9.97
CA VAL A 48 -36.88 16.29 10.34
C VAL A 48 -36.20 16.12 11.71
N ALA A 49 -36.93 15.62 12.71
CA ALA A 49 -36.35 15.32 14.03
C ALA A 49 -35.28 14.20 13.99
N ARG A 50 -35.29 13.36 12.95
CA ARG A 50 -34.28 12.31 12.74
C ARG A 50 -33.09 12.79 11.89
N GLN A 51 -33.27 13.83 11.07
CA GLN A 51 -32.17 14.50 10.37
C GLN A 51 -31.18 15.11 11.37
N GLU A 52 -31.67 15.69 12.48
CA GLU A 52 -30.82 16.17 13.59
C GLU A 52 -30.03 15.06 14.31
N GLN A 53 -30.40 13.79 14.11
CA GLN A 53 -29.71 12.62 14.67
C GLN A 53 -28.77 11.93 13.67
N LEU A 54 -28.70 12.40 12.43
CA LEU A 54 -27.72 11.92 11.46
C LEU A 54 -26.36 12.54 11.77
N ARG A 55 -25.31 11.73 11.70
CA ARG A 55 -23.94 12.18 11.94
C ARG A 55 -23.38 12.98 10.77
N LEU A 56 -23.89 12.73 9.55
CA LEU A 56 -23.63 13.53 8.36
C LEU A 56 -24.87 14.38 8.06
N THR A 57 -24.64 15.58 7.50
CA THR A 57 -25.72 16.41 6.97
C THR A 57 -26.29 15.79 5.69
N THR A 58 -27.50 16.19 5.29
CA THR A 58 -28.10 15.76 4.01
C THR A 58 -27.16 16.06 2.83
N ASP A 59 -26.57 17.26 2.79
CA ASP A 59 -25.63 17.65 1.72
C ASP A 59 -24.39 16.75 1.67
N GLN A 60 -23.85 16.37 2.83
CA GLN A 60 -22.71 15.45 2.91
C GLN A 60 -23.05 14.04 2.45
N GLU A 61 -24.27 13.58 2.72
CA GLU A 61 -24.75 12.29 2.24
C GLU A 61 -25.03 12.30 0.73
N ASP A 62 -25.53 13.41 0.18
CA ASP A 62 -25.74 13.62 -1.26
C ASP A 62 -24.41 13.74 -2.03
N ASP A 63 -23.40 14.39 -1.44
CA ASP A 63 -22.04 14.41 -1.96
C ASP A 63 -21.42 13.00 -1.99
N LEU A 64 -21.64 12.23 -0.93
CA LEU A 64 -21.19 10.84 -0.85
C LEU A 64 -21.87 9.95 -1.89
N GLU A 65 -23.18 10.11 -2.10
CA GLU A 65 -23.92 9.42 -3.17
C GLU A 65 -23.32 9.73 -4.54
N ARG A 66 -23.13 11.02 -4.86
CA ARG A 66 -22.55 11.45 -6.15
C ARG A 66 -21.13 10.92 -6.35
N TRP A 67 -20.33 10.90 -5.29
CA TRP A 67 -18.98 10.34 -5.33
C TRP A 67 -19.01 8.83 -5.66
N ILE A 68 -19.88 8.04 -5.00
CA ILE A 68 -20.02 6.59 -5.27
C ILE A 68 -20.40 6.32 -6.73
N LEU A 69 -21.39 7.04 -7.25
CA LEU A 69 -21.84 6.90 -8.64
C LEU A 69 -20.72 7.24 -9.64
N ARG A 70 -19.93 8.28 -9.35
CA ARG A 70 -18.78 8.66 -10.18
C ARG A 70 -17.70 7.58 -10.16
N GLN A 71 -17.42 6.97 -9.01
CA GLN A 71 -16.44 5.88 -8.88
C GLN A 71 -16.86 4.63 -9.66
N GLU A 72 -18.15 4.27 -9.64
CA GLU A 72 -18.66 3.16 -10.46
C GLU A 72 -18.47 3.42 -11.95
N LYS A 73 -18.81 4.63 -12.43
CA LYS A 73 -18.61 5.02 -13.84
C LYS A 73 -17.15 4.93 -14.29
N LEU A 74 -16.21 5.11 -13.38
CA LEU A 74 -14.78 5.00 -13.63
C LEU A 74 -14.25 3.55 -13.58
N GLY A 75 -15.10 2.59 -13.20
CA GLY A 75 -14.74 1.18 -13.02
C GLY A 75 -14.12 0.85 -11.66
N HIS A 76 -14.33 1.71 -10.66
CA HIS A 76 -13.76 1.63 -9.31
C HIS A 76 -14.85 1.70 -8.21
N ALA A 77 -15.99 1.04 -8.42
CA ALA A 77 -17.09 1.04 -7.46
C ALA A 77 -16.60 0.66 -6.03
N PRO A 78 -16.86 1.51 -5.00
CA PRO A 78 -16.30 1.32 -3.67
C PRO A 78 -17.04 0.23 -2.88
N THR A 79 -16.32 -0.47 -2.00
CA THR A 79 -16.88 -1.44 -1.04
C THR A 79 -17.59 -0.74 0.14
N HIS A 80 -18.45 -1.47 0.84
CA HIS A 80 -19.06 -1.01 2.11
C HIS A 80 -18.00 -0.58 3.13
N ALA A 81 -16.88 -1.30 3.22
CA ALA A 81 -15.79 -0.96 4.14
C ALA A 81 -15.10 0.36 3.75
N GLN A 82 -14.84 0.58 2.46
CA GLN A 82 -14.24 1.81 1.96
C GLN A 82 -15.14 3.03 2.20
N VAL A 83 -16.44 2.92 1.91
CA VAL A 83 -17.41 3.99 2.19
C VAL A 83 -17.44 4.30 3.69
N ARG A 84 -17.42 3.28 4.55
CA ARG A 84 -17.36 3.46 6.00
C ARG A 84 -16.09 4.18 6.46
N THR A 85 -14.94 3.87 5.86
CA THR A 85 -13.66 4.54 6.17
C THR A 85 -13.71 6.01 5.77
N ILE A 86 -14.20 6.31 4.56
CA ILE A 86 -14.35 7.70 4.09
C ILE A 86 -15.25 8.50 5.02
N VAL A 87 -16.39 7.95 5.41
CA VAL A 87 -17.33 8.62 6.32
C VAL A 87 -16.72 8.85 7.69
N ARG A 88 -15.97 7.88 8.22
CA ARG A 88 -15.22 8.07 9.48
C ARG A 88 -14.21 9.20 9.36
N SER A 89 -13.51 9.29 8.23
CA SER A 89 -12.56 10.38 7.98
C SER A 89 -13.26 11.74 7.92
N VAL A 90 -14.41 11.83 7.25
CA VAL A 90 -15.22 13.07 7.20
C VAL A 90 -15.64 13.49 8.62
N LEU A 91 -16.18 12.55 9.40
CA LEU A 91 -16.64 12.84 10.77
C LEU A 91 -15.49 13.26 11.70
N ALA A 92 -14.34 12.59 11.60
CA ALA A 92 -13.15 12.95 12.39
C ALA A 92 -12.65 14.37 12.10
N ARG A 93 -12.78 14.86 10.86
CA ARG A 93 -12.43 16.26 10.51
C ARG A 93 -13.37 17.28 11.14
N HIS A 94 -14.60 16.87 11.46
CA HIS A 94 -15.59 17.69 12.18
C HIS A 94 -15.52 17.48 13.71
N GLY A 95 -14.46 16.83 14.22
CA GLY A 95 -14.28 16.57 15.65
C GLY A 95 -15.10 15.41 16.20
N ASP A 96 -15.82 14.67 15.35
CA ASP A 96 -16.59 13.49 15.74
C ASP A 96 -15.79 12.21 15.54
N HIS A 97 -15.16 11.75 16.63
CA HIS A 97 -14.36 10.53 16.67
C HIS A 97 -15.17 9.29 17.09
N ALA A 98 -16.49 9.41 17.28
CA ALA A 98 -17.28 8.28 17.75
C ALA A 98 -17.33 7.16 16.67
N PRO A 99 -17.37 5.87 17.06
CA PRO A 99 -17.47 4.79 16.10
C PRO A 99 -18.83 4.82 15.38
N LEU A 100 -18.82 4.69 14.04
CA LEU A 100 -20.07 4.48 13.28
C LEU A 100 -20.75 3.18 13.72
N GLY A 101 -22.09 3.15 13.76
CA GLY A 101 -22.82 1.91 14.04
C GLY A 101 -22.57 0.82 12.99
N ARG A 102 -22.64 -0.46 13.38
CA ARG A 102 -22.36 -1.61 12.47
C ARG A 102 -23.22 -1.61 11.20
N LYS A 103 -24.49 -1.17 11.29
CA LYS A 103 -25.45 -1.13 10.17
C LYS A 103 -25.48 0.21 9.41
N TRP A 104 -24.52 1.10 9.66
CA TRP A 104 -24.58 2.47 9.12
C TRP A 104 -24.57 2.50 7.60
N THR A 105 -23.66 1.77 6.93
CA THR A 105 -23.55 1.75 5.46
C THR A 105 -24.75 1.09 4.80
N THR A 106 -25.28 0.01 5.40
CA THR A 106 -26.53 -0.62 4.94
C THR A 106 -27.69 0.36 4.98
N ARG A 107 -27.86 1.07 6.10
CA ARG A 107 -28.90 2.10 6.26
C ARG A 107 -28.68 3.33 5.36
N PHE A 108 -27.44 3.62 4.99
CA PHE A 108 -27.11 4.66 4.02
C PHE A 108 -27.58 4.23 2.63
N VAL A 109 -27.24 3.03 2.17
CA VAL A 109 -27.74 2.51 0.90
C VAL A 109 -29.29 2.44 0.89
N GLU A 110 -29.92 2.00 1.97
CA GLU A 110 -31.39 1.92 2.08
C GLU A 110 -32.10 3.28 1.95
N ARG A 111 -31.47 4.38 2.37
CA ARG A 111 -32.07 5.72 2.35
C ARG A 111 -31.70 6.56 1.11
N HIS A 112 -30.83 6.03 0.25
CA HIS A 112 -30.39 6.64 -1.01
C HIS A 112 -30.83 5.76 -2.20
N PRO A 113 -32.02 5.98 -2.79
CA PRO A 113 -32.61 5.11 -3.82
C PRO A 113 -31.77 4.95 -5.10
N ALA A 114 -30.84 5.88 -5.35
CA ALA A 114 -29.91 5.81 -6.47
C ALA A 114 -28.82 4.75 -6.27
N LEU A 115 -28.63 4.24 -5.05
CA LEU A 115 -27.58 3.29 -4.69
C LEU A 115 -28.14 1.88 -4.45
N LYS A 116 -27.33 0.88 -4.77
CA LYS A 116 -27.58 -0.53 -4.48
C LYS A 116 -26.26 -1.24 -4.16
N THR A 117 -26.35 -2.30 -3.36
CA THR A 117 -25.23 -3.23 -3.19
C THR A 117 -25.18 -4.20 -4.38
N LYS A 118 -24.00 -4.35 -5.00
CA LYS A 118 -23.74 -5.22 -6.15
C LYS A 118 -22.49 -6.08 -5.93
N LEU A 119 -22.31 -7.13 -6.73
CA LEU A 119 -21.09 -7.93 -6.75
C LEU A 119 -20.04 -7.32 -7.69
N GLY A 120 -18.84 -7.00 -7.20
CA GLY A 120 -17.72 -6.62 -8.07
C GLY A 120 -17.14 -7.86 -8.77
N ARG A 121 -17.07 -7.85 -10.12
CA ARG A 121 -16.43 -8.90 -10.93
C ARG A 121 -15.17 -8.36 -11.60
N ARG A 122 -14.05 -9.08 -11.52
CA ARG A 122 -12.79 -8.69 -12.16
C ARG A 122 -12.89 -8.83 -13.69
N THR A 123 -12.53 -7.79 -14.42
CA THR A 123 -12.42 -7.82 -15.88
C THR A 123 -11.21 -7.01 -16.34
N ASP A 124 -10.44 -7.56 -17.29
CA ASP A 124 -9.30 -6.91 -17.92
C ASP A 124 -9.77 -5.80 -18.89
N TRP A 125 -9.20 -4.60 -18.77
CA TRP A 125 -9.70 -3.40 -19.45
C TRP A 125 -9.35 -3.38 -20.95
N GLU A 126 -8.29 -4.08 -21.36
CA GLU A 126 -7.78 -4.11 -22.73
C GLU A 126 -8.66 -4.91 -23.70
N ARG A 127 -9.48 -5.83 -23.19
CA ARG A 127 -10.44 -6.60 -24.01
C ARG A 127 -11.70 -5.84 -24.37
N VAL A 128 -12.02 -4.75 -23.69
CA VAL A 128 -13.35 -4.11 -23.80
C VAL A 128 -13.39 -3.00 -24.86
N ASN A 129 -12.29 -2.27 -25.09
CA ASN A 129 -12.35 -1.03 -25.90
C ASN A 129 -11.42 -0.95 -27.13
N ALA A 130 -10.42 -1.82 -27.30
CA ALA A 130 -9.37 -1.60 -28.32
C ALA A 130 -9.31 -2.61 -29.49
N ALA A 131 -9.89 -3.79 -29.37
CA ALA A 131 -9.74 -4.86 -30.37
C ALA A 131 -10.75 -4.76 -31.53
N THR A 132 -10.80 -3.62 -32.24
CA THR A 132 -11.55 -3.56 -33.49
C THR A 132 -10.68 -4.08 -34.64
N PRO A 133 -11.22 -4.90 -35.57
CA PRO A 133 -10.44 -5.44 -36.69
C PRO A 133 -9.73 -4.38 -37.53
N ALA A 134 -10.32 -3.19 -37.66
CA ALA A 134 -9.76 -2.08 -38.42
C ALA A 134 -8.51 -1.45 -37.75
N ASN A 135 -8.51 -1.33 -36.42
CA ASN A 135 -7.37 -0.76 -35.69
C ASN A 135 -6.20 -1.74 -35.63
N ILE A 136 -6.49 -3.04 -35.50
CA ILE A 136 -5.48 -4.10 -35.52
C ILE A 136 -4.82 -4.16 -36.90
N LYS A 137 -5.60 -4.11 -37.98
CA LYS A 137 -5.08 -4.13 -39.34
C LYS A 137 -4.20 -2.91 -39.64
N ARG A 138 -4.63 -1.71 -39.26
CA ARG A 138 -3.86 -0.47 -39.43
C ARG A 138 -2.54 -0.47 -38.64
N LEU A 139 -2.51 -1.09 -37.46
CA LEU A 139 -1.28 -1.23 -36.67
C LEU A 139 -0.26 -2.11 -37.40
N PHE A 140 -0.67 -3.26 -37.94
CA PHE A 140 0.22 -4.14 -38.69
C PHE A 140 0.67 -3.51 -40.02
N ASP A 141 -0.23 -2.82 -40.74
CA ASP A 141 0.11 -2.09 -41.97
C ASP A 141 1.20 -1.01 -41.72
N VAL A 142 1.19 -0.36 -40.54
CA VAL A 142 2.24 0.62 -40.15
C VAL A 142 3.51 -0.07 -39.67
N TYR A 143 3.39 -1.19 -38.96
CA TYR A 143 4.53 -1.96 -38.44
C TYR A 143 5.39 -2.55 -39.56
N GLU A 144 4.78 -2.94 -40.68
CA GLU A 144 5.48 -3.43 -41.87
C GLU A 144 6.38 -2.37 -42.53
N THR A 145 6.14 -1.08 -42.29
CA THR A 145 6.97 0.01 -42.83
C THR A 145 8.25 0.30 -42.01
N VAL A 146 8.43 -0.38 -40.88
CA VAL A 146 9.61 -0.26 -39.99
C VAL A 146 10.51 -1.50 -40.14
N ASP A 147 10.78 -1.89 -41.39
CA ASP A 147 11.60 -3.04 -41.76
C ASP A 147 13.11 -2.82 -41.54
N TRP A 148 13.55 -1.56 -41.60
CA TRP A 148 14.93 -1.10 -41.44
C TRP A 148 15.54 -1.32 -40.03
N ILE A 149 14.72 -1.68 -39.04
CA ILE A 149 15.22 -2.17 -37.74
C ILE A 149 15.17 -3.71 -37.78
N PRO A 150 16.31 -4.42 -37.73
CA PRO A 150 16.32 -5.89 -37.75
C PRO A 150 15.53 -6.48 -36.58
N PRO A 151 14.85 -7.64 -36.74
CA PRO A 151 14.06 -8.26 -35.67
C PRO A 151 14.85 -8.46 -34.37
N GLU A 152 16.15 -8.74 -34.43
CA GLU A 152 17.00 -8.95 -33.25
C GLU A 152 17.27 -7.66 -32.45
N ARG A 153 16.88 -6.50 -32.99
CA ARG A 153 17.04 -5.17 -32.36
C ARG A 153 15.70 -4.49 -32.04
N ARG A 154 14.59 -5.20 -32.17
CA ARG A 154 13.26 -4.73 -31.78
C ARG A 154 12.96 -5.20 -30.37
N TYR A 155 13.18 -4.33 -29.39
CA TYR A 155 12.91 -4.61 -27.99
C TYR A 155 11.54 -4.03 -27.62
N ASN A 156 10.67 -4.84 -27.01
CA ASN A 156 9.43 -4.34 -26.44
C ASN A 156 9.74 -3.57 -25.16
N ALA A 157 9.22 -2.35 -25.04
CA ALA A 157 9.23 -1.57 -23.81
C ALA A 157 7.81 -1.01 -23.65
N ASP A 158 7.00 -1.67 -22.84
CA ASP A 158 5.64 -1.24 -22.52
C ASP A 158 5.61 -0.44 -21.20
N GLU A 159 5.11 0.79 -21.28
CA GLU A 159 4.77 1.63 -20.12
C GLU A 159 3.32 1.35 -19.68
N GLY A 160 3.14 0.42 -18.74
CA GLY A 160 1.85 0.17 -18.07
C GLY A 160 1.64 1.07 -16.85
N GLY A 161 1.12 2.27 -17.04
CA GLY A 161 0.91 3.26 -15.97
C GLY A 161 -0.34 3.06 -15.08
N ILE A 162 -0.10 3.12 -13.76
CA ILE A 162 -0.90 3.67 -12.62
C ILE A 162 -2.26 3.04 -12.15
N MET A 163 -2.38 2.90 -10.81
CA MET A 163 -3.46 3.44 -9.93
C MET A 163 -4.42 2.51 -9.10
N GLU A 164 -5.56 3.08 -8.66
CA GLU A 164 -6.33 2.91 -7.41
C GLU A 164 -7.41 1.81 -7.40
N GLY A 165 -7.86 1.44 -6.19
CA GLY A 165 -9.02 0.59 -5.96
C GLY A 165 -8.78 -0.88 -6.23
N GLN A 166 -8.22 -1.62 -5.26
CA GLN A 166 -8.32 -3.08 -5.30
C GLN A 166 -9.79 -3.48 -5.19
N GLY A 167 -10.38 -3.88 -6.31
CA GLY A 167 -11.59 -4.68 -6.35
C GLY A 167 -11.30 -6.07 -5.80
N VAL A 168 -11.52 -6.26 -4.51
CA VAL A 168 -11.74 -7.61 -3.96
C VAL A 168 -13.03 -8.17 -4.59
N ASN A 169 -13.07 -9.48 -4.83
CA ASN A 169 -14.35 -10.16 -5.07
C ASN A 169 -15.22 -9.93 -3.83
N GLY A 170 -16.17 -9.01 -3.92
CA GLY A 170 -16.84 -8.49 -2.73
C GLY A 170 -18.01 -7.58 -3.07
N LEU A 171 -18.82 -7.30 -2.05
CA LEU A 171 -20.00 -6.44 -2.16
C LEU A 171 -19.55 -4.97 -2.27
N VAL A 172 -19.85 -4.36 -3.41
CA VAL A 172 -19.62 -2.95 -3.72
C VAL A 172 -20.92 -2.17 -3.70
N ILE A 173 -20.85 -0.85 -3.56
CA ILE A 173 -21.98 0.06 -3.65
C ILE A 173 -21.88 0.78 -5.00
N GLY A 174 -22.96 0.73 -5.78
CA GLY A 174 -23.05 1.34 -7.11
C GLY A 174 -24.49 1.73 -7.44
N SER A 175 -24.72 2.22 -8.65
CA SER A 175 -26.01 2.71 -9.15
C SER A 175 -27.13 1.67 -9.08
N SER A 176 -28.37 2.09 -8.92
CA SER A 176 -29.50 1.16 -9.00
C SER A 176 -29.90 0.77 -10.43
N GLN A 177 -29.43 1.50 -11.46
CA GLN A 177 -30.01 1.45 -12.81
C GLN A 177 -29.23 0.68 -13.89
N GLU A 178 -27.97 0.27 -13.67
CA GLU A 178 -27.22 -0.52 -14.65
C GLU A 178 -26.73 -1.85 -14.04
N SER A 179 -27.18 -2.98 -14.61
CA SER A 179 -26.86 -4.36 -14.19
C SER A 179 -27.09 -4.65 -12.70
N PRO A 180 -28.27 -5.20 -12.32
CA PRO A 180 -28.75 -5.14 -10.94
C PRO A 180 -27.93 -5.96 -9.92
N ASN A 181 -27.03 -6.85 -10.38
CA ASN A 181 -26.37 -7.84 -9.53
C ASN A 181 -24.83 -7.86 -9.64
N ALA A 182 -24.23 -7.27 -10.67
CA ALA A 182 -22.79 -7.30 -10.84
C ALA A 182 -22.25 -6.09 -11.62
N VAL A 183 -21.05 -5.63 -11.26
CA VAL A 183 -20.31 -4.57 -11.96
C VAL A 183 -18.88 -5.00 -12.26
N PRO A 184 -18.37 -4.79 -13.49
CA PRO A 184 -16.98 -5.03 -13.81
C PRO A 184 -16.07 -4.04 -13.07
N VAL A 185 -15.01 -4.57 -12.44
CA VAL A 185 -14.01 -3.81 -11.70
C VAL A 185 -12.65 -4.13 -12.31
N LYS A 186 -11.88 -3.09 -12.63
CA LYS A 186 -10.58 -3.21 -13.30
C LYS A 186 -9.56 -3.92 -12.43
N THR A 187 -8.69 -4.72 -13.05
CA THR A 187 -7.45 -5.23 -12.45
C THR A 187 -6.25 -4.78 -13.28
N ALA A 188 -5.16 -4.37 -12.64
CA ALA A 188 -3.89 -4.09 -13.33
C ALA A 188 -2.68 -4.54 -12.51
N THR A 189 -1.65 -4.91 -13.27
CA THR A 189 -0.46 -5.71 -13.04
C THR A 189 0.61 -5.03 -12.17
N VAL A 190 1.49 -5.84 -11.58
CA VAL A 190 2.60 -5.46 -10.67
C VAL A 190 3.74 -4.80 -11.46
N HIS A 191 4.19 -3.60 -11.05
CA HIS A 191 5.38 -2.92 -11.63
C HIS A 191 6.38 -2.46 -10.55
N LEU A 192 7.66 -2.40 -10.96
CA LEU A 192 8.87 -2.13 -10.17
C LEU A 192 8.75 -1.00 -9.12
N GLY A 193 8.75 -1.40 -7.86
CA GLY A 193 9.67 -0.92 -6.82
C GLY A 193 9.62 0.54 -6.31
N CYS A 194 9.77 1.57 -7.16
CA CYS A 194 9.87 2.96 -6.72
C CYS A 194 8.59 3.78 -6.96
N PHE A 195 7.73 3.30 -7.85
CA PHE A 195 6.44 3.94 -8.15
C PHE A 195 5.40 3.73 -7.04
N SER A 196 5.57 2.72 -6.18
CA SER A 196 4.77 2.50 -4.97
C SER A 196 4.99 3.61 -3.93
N SER A 197 6.25 4.00 -3.68
CA SER A 197 6.61 5.12 -2.79
C SER A 197 6.14 6.46 -3.36
N LEU A 198 6.29 6.68 -4.68
CA LEU A 198 5.71 7.84 -5.37
C LEU A 198 4.20 7.91 -5.19
N LYS A 199 3.51 6.78 -5.37
CA LYS A 199 2.06 6.67 -5.22
C LYS A 199 1.60 6.96 -3.80
N ALA A 200 2.32 6.49 -2.78
CA ALA A 200 2.03 6.77 -1.38
C ALA A 200 2.20 8.27 -1.05
N ALA A 201 3.32 8.86 -1.48
CA ALA A 201 3.60 10.28 -1.24
C ALA A 201 2.59 11.21 -1.93
N TYR A 202 2.25 10.90 -3.17
CA TYR A 202 1.23 11.66 -3.92
C TYR A 202 -0.12 11.61 -3.24
N ARG A 203 -0.54 10.44 -2.73
CA ARG A 203 -1.79 10.29 -1.98
C ARG A 203 -1.83 11.13 -0.71
N THR A 204 -0.74 11.17 0.04
CA THR A 204 -0.65 12.00 1.25
C THR A 204 -0.80 13.48 0.91
N LEU A 205 -0.06 13.96 -0.10
CA LEU A 205 -0.09 15.37 -0.51
C LEU A 205 -1.46 15.82 -1.03
N VAL A 206 -2.12 14.96 -1.80
CA VAL A 206 -3.50 15.21 -2.26
C VAL A 206 -4.47 15.24 -1.09
N GLY A 207 -4.38 14.28 -0.15
CA GLY A 207 -5.26 14.19 1.02
C GLY A 207 -5.12 15.36 2.01
N GLU A 208 -3.94 15.96 2.08
CA GLU A 208 -3.66 17.17 2.87
C GLU A 208 -4.26 18.44 2.25
N HIS A 209 -4.35 18.52 0.92
CA HIS A 209 -4.78 19.73 0.20
C HIS A 209 -6.25 19.73 -0.27
N THR A 210 -6.98 18.63 -0.06
CA THR A 210 -8.43 18.55 -0.35
C THR A 210 -9.32 19.11 0.77
N THR A 211 -8.79 19.97 1.66
CA THR A 211 -9.58 20.56 2.73
C THR A 211 -10.46 21.74 2.35
N LEU A 212 -10.22 22.46 1.25
CA LEU A 212 -11.09 23.59 0.88
C LEU A 212 -11.18 23.74 -0.66
N THR A 213 -12.43 23.61 -1.13
CA THR A 213 -13.05 24.02 -2.41
C THR A 213 -12.75 23.25 -3.71
N ASP A 214 -13.77 22.52 -4.19
CA ASP A 214 -13.79 21.61 -5.35
C ASP A 214 -14.33 22.28 -6.65
N SER A 215 -14.12 23.59 -6.83
CA SER A 215 -14.80 24.35 -7.92
C SER A 215 -13.93 25.22 -8.81
N THR A 216 -12.65 24.90 -9.04
CA THR A 216 -11.86 25.66 -10.04
C THR A 216 -10.98 24.80 -10.93
N ARG A 217 -10.73 25.32 -12.14
CA ARG A 217 -9.77 24.94 -13.21
C ARG A 217 -8.33 24.62 -12.73
N VAL A 218 -8.10 24.70 -11.43
CA VAL A 218 -6.85 24.59 -10.65
C VAL A 218 -6.37 23.14 -10.46
N GLY A 219 -7.19 22.14 -10.84
CA GLY A 219 -6.83 20.71 -10.73
C GLY A 219 -5.57 20.30 -11.52
N LYS A 220 -5.26 20.95 -12.65
CA LYS A 220 -4.04 20.65 -13.43
C LYS A 220 -2.78 21.29 -12.85
N GLN A 221 -2.86 22.50 -12.33
CA GLN A 221 -1.70 23.18 -11.70
C GLN A 221 -1.34 22.51 -10.37
N ARG A 222 -2.33 22.23 -9.52
CA ARG A 222 -2.10 21.50 -8.26
C ARG A 222 -1.68 20.05 -8.48
N PHE A 223 -2.16 19.41 -9.56
CA PHE A 223 -1.63 18.11 -9.97
C PHE A 223 -0.12 18.20 -10.22
N LEU A 224 0.33 19.18 -11.02
CA LEU A 224 1.76 19.35 -11.31
C LEU A 224 2.57 19.62 -10.04
N ASP A 225 2.05 20.44 -9.11
CA ASP A 225 2.73 20.76 -7.85
C ASP A 225 2.80 19.55 -6.90
N PHE A 226 1.69 18.83 -6.70
CA PHE A 226 1.66 17.64 -5.85
C PHE A 226 2.43 16.49 -6.46
N TYR A 227 2.38 16.34 -7.77
CA TYR A 227 3.14 15.32 -8.46
C TYR A 227 4.64 15.64 -8.41
N ALA A 228 5.05 16.90 -8.58
CA ALA A 228 6.43 17.33 -8.41
C ALA A 228 6.95 17.05 -6.98
N ARG A 229 6.20 17.47 -5.95
CA ARG A 229 6.53 17.16 -4.54
C ARG A 229 6.51 15.67 -4.24
N ALA A 230 5.55 14.93 -4.78
CA ALA A 230 5.50 13.48 -4.62
C ALA A 230 6.72 12.80 -5.26
N ARG A 231 7.22 13.32 -6.38
CA ARG A 231 8.46 12.83 -7.00
C ARG A 231 9.67 13.06 -6.11
N GLU A 232 9.78 14.21 -5.46
CA GLU A 232 10.86 14.48 -4.49
C GLU A 232 10.82 13.54 -3.26
N ILE A 233 9.64 13.01 -2.92
CA ILE A 233 9.48 12.05 -1.81
C ILE A 233 9.63 10.61 -2.30
N GLY A 234 9.01 10.27 -3.43
CA GLY A 234 8.90 8.92 -3.97
C GLY A 234 10.14 8.45 -4.73
N PHE A 235 10.84 9.37 -5.40
CA PHE A 235 12.08 9.08 -6.14
C PHE A 235 13.33 9.48 -5.37
N ARG A 236 13.25 9.47 -4.03
CA ARG A 236 14.44 9.55 -3.20
C ARG A 236 15.37 8.38 -3.48
N LYS A 237 16.67 8.62 -3.32
CA LYS A 237 17.74 7.65 -3.56
C LYS A 237 17.47 6.33 -2.82
N GLU A 238 16.91 6.41 -1.63
CA GLU A 238 16.57 5.26 -0.78
C GLU A 238 15.40 4.43 -1.37
N ASN A 239 14.35 5.10 -1.87
CA ASN A 239 13.19 4.46 -2.49
C ASN A 239 13.50 3.83 -3.85
N ILE A 240 14.34 4.49 -4.65
CA ILE A 240 14.85 3.94 -5.91
C ILE A 240 15.69 2.69 -5.64
N ARG A 241 16.63 2.78 -4.68
CA ARG A 241 17.44 1.62 -4.26
C ARG A 241 16.60 0.47 -3.75
N SER A 242 15.59 0.74 -2.92
CA SER A 242 14.64 -0.27 -2.43
C SER A 242 13.90 -0.95 -3.58
N GLY A 243 13.42 -0.16 -4.55
CA GLY A 243 12.73 -0.69 -5.72
C GLY A 243 13.62 -1.55 -6.62
N TRP A 244 14.90 -1.21 -6.74
CA TRP A 244 15.87 -2.00 -7.51
C TRP A 244 16.35 -3.24 -6.73
N ARG A 245 16.41 -3.21 -5.39
CA ARG A 245 16.65 -4.40 -4.55
C ARG A 245 15.54 -5.44 -4.73
N ALA A 246 14.28 -5.00 -4.69
CA ALA A 246 13.11 -5.86 -4.89
C ALA A 246 13.06 -6.48 -6.31
N ALA A 247 13.61 -5.79 -7.31
CA ALA A 247 13.72 -6.28 -8.68
C ALA A 247 14.98 -7.15 -8.94
N GLY A 248 15.85 -7.33 -7.93
CA GLY A 248 17.14 -8.01 -8.09
C GLY A 248 18.14 -7.26 -8.99
N LEU A 249 17.90 -5.98 -9.28
CA LEU A 249 18.72 -5.13 -10.16
C LEU A 249 19.68 -4.22 -9.38
N TRP A 250 19.66 -4.25 -8.04
CA TRP A 250 20.59 -3.52 -7.18
C TRP A 250 21.50 -4.46 -6.41
N PRO A 251 22.82 -4.20 -6.34
CA PRO A 251 23.74 -5.01 -5.54
C PRO A 251 23.32 -5.06 -4.07
N TYR A 252 23.67 -6.18 -3.43
CA TYR A 252 23.52 -6.39 -1.98
C TYR A 252 23.95 -5.15 -1.17
N SER A 253 23.16 -4.80 -0.15
CA SER A 253 23.35 -3.60 0.65
C SER A 253 22.97 -3.88 2.10
N SER A 254 23.71 -3.29 3.03
CA SER A 254 23.40 -3.34 4.46
C SER A 254 23.70 -1.96 5.07
N THR A 255 22.75 -1.38 5.80
CA THR A 255 22.95 -0.11 6.51
C THR A 255 23.76 -0.27 7.79
N ILE A 256 23.84 -1.48 8.33
CA ILE A 256 24.70 -1.80 9.49
C ILE A 256 26.06 -2.36 9.09
N GLY A 257 26.33 -2.50 7.79
CA GLY A 257 27.65 -2.90 7.28
C GLY A 257 27.90 -4.41 7.28
N VAL A 258 26.86 -5.25 7.25
CA VAL A 258 27.02 -6.71 7.11
C VAL A 258 27.58 -7.05 5.74
N LEU A 259 28.61 -7.90 5.71
CA LEU A 259 29.33 -8.27 4.49
C LEU A 259 28.65 -9.44 3.78
N GLY A 260 28.16 -9.20 2.57
CA GLY A 260 27.39 -10.18 1.80
C GLY A 260 28.20 -11.40 1.36
N CYS A 261 29.53 -11.27 1.25
CA CYS A 261 30.41 -12.39 0.92
C CYS A 261 30.69 -13.32 2.10
N LYS A 262 30.19 -12.98 3.29
CA LYS A 262 30.38 -13.72 4.54
C LYS A 262 29.09 -14.31 5.08
N ILE A 263 27.96 -14.10 4.41
CA ILE A 263 26.65 -14.60 4.84
C ILE A 263 25.90 -15.26 3.68
N ASP A 264 24.85 -16.02 4.00
CA ASP A 264 23.88 -16.46 3.00
C ASP A 264 22.92 -15.31 2.62
N THR A 265 23.15 -14.70 1.47
CA THR A 265 22.31 -13.62 0.92
C THR A 265 20.92 -14.08 0.49
N ASN A 266 20.67 -15.38 0.39
CA ASN A 266 19.34 -15.94 0.15
C ASN A 266 18.50 -16.07 1.42
N ARG A 267 19.02 -15.63 2.57
CA ARG A 267 18.34 -15.68 3.88
C ARG A 267 18.44 -14.34 4.62
N VAL A 268 18.21 -13.23 3.91
CA VAL A 268 18.24 -11.88 4.49
C VAL A 268 16.89 -11.16 4.40
N ALA A 269 16.68 -10.21 5.31
CA ALA A 269 15.51 -9.35 5.40
C ALA A 269 15.88 -7.86 5.44
N TYR A 270 15.04 -7.04 4.81
CA TYR A 270 15.08 -5.59 4.78
C TYR A 270 13.75 -5.09 5.35
N TRP A 271 13.73 -4.74 6.63
CA TRP A 271 12.50 -4.51 7.38
C TRP A 271 12.30 -3.06 7.80
N PRO A 272 11.05 -2.64 8.06
CA PRO A 272 10.81 -1.30 8.56
C PRO A 272 11.48 -1.09 9.93
N GLY A 273 11.94 0.14 10.16
CA GLY A 273 12.63 0.52 11.39
C GLY A 273 14.11 0.19 11.40
N THR A 274 14.82 0.68 12.41
CA THR A 274 16.25 0.47 12.58
C THR A 274 16.56 -0.99 12.89
N VAL A 275 17.75 -1.45 12.51
CA VAL A 275 18.28 -2.73 12.99
C VAL A 275 18.80 -2.50 14.42
N ASP A 276 18.31 -3.28 15.38
CA ASP A 276 18.76 -3.19 16.77
C ASP A 276 19.81 -4.28 17.09
N CYS A 277 20.23 -4.41 18.35
CA CYS A 277 21.33 -5.26 18.77
C CYS A 277 20.92 -6.69 19.20
N ASN A 278 19.62 -7.02 19.19
CA ASN A 278 19.10 -8.31 19.66
C ASN A 278 18.13 -8.97 18.64
N ASN A 279 17.23 -8.18 18.06
CA ASN A 279 16.19 -8.60 17.13
C ASN A 279 16.70 -8.54 15.68
N ILE A 280 17.83 -9.18 15.43
CA ILE A 280 18.43 -9.29 14.09
C ILE A 280 18.02 -10.56 13.36
N CYS A 281 17.39 -11.52 14.04
CA CYS A 281 16.90 -12.75 13.45
C CYS A 281 15.38 -12.79 13.44
N VAL A 282 14.83 -13.11 12.28
CA VAL A 282 13.41 -13.07 12.01
C VAL A 282 12.97 -14.42 11.51
N LYS A 283 11.96 -15.01 12.16
CA LYS A 283 11.25 -16.15 11.58
C LYS A 283 10.09 -15.63 10.74
N VAL A 284 10.02 -16.03 9.47
CA VAL A 284 8.88 -15.76 8.59
C VAL A 284 8.22 -17.08 8.24
N SER A 285 6.90 -17.14 8.33
CA SER A 285 6.12 -18.36 8.11
C SER A 285 4.96 -18.14 7.13
N ASN A 286 4.72 -19.13 6.26
CA ASN A 286 3.60 -19.14 5.34
C ASN A 286 3.13 -20.58 5.06
N GLU A 287 1.84 -20.85 5.27
CA GLU A 287 1.20 -22.14 4.97
C GLU A 287 1.99 -23.37 5.47
N GLY A 288 2.49 -23.31 6.71
CA GLY A 288 3.25 -24.41 7.34
C GLY A 288 4.73 -24.49 6.96
N ARG A 289 5.22 -23.58 6.13
CA ARG A 289 6.65 -23.41 5.82
C ARG A 289 7.20 -22.26 6.64
N ASP A 290 8.45 -22.37 7.09
CA ASP A 290 9.14 -21.27 7.73
C ASP A 290 10.63 -21.21 7.35
N VAL A 291 11.19 -20.00 7.46
CA VAL A 291 12.63 -19.74 7.32
C VAL A 291 13.06 -18.70 8.34
N HIS A 292 14.32 -18.77 8.74
CA HIS A 292 15.00 -17.74 9.51
C HIS A 292 15.71 -16.79 8.55
N LEU A 293 15.57 -15.49 8.80
CA LEU A 293 16.14 -14.43 7.97
C LEU A 293 16.91 -13.44 8.85
N LEU A 294 18.10 -13.07 8.38
CA LEU A 294 18.92 -12.06 9.02
C LEU A 294 18.47 -10.66 8.58
N LYS A 295 18.01 -9.83 9.51
CA LYS A 295 17.68 -8.43 9.29
C LYS A 295 18.97 -7.61 9.22
N ILE A 296 19.34 -7.18 8.01
CA ILE A 296 20.62 -6.49 7.74
C ILE A 296 20.45 -5.04 7.30
N ASP A 297 19.23 -4.60 7.07
CA ASP A 297 18.94 -3.27 6.58
C ASP A 297 17.55 -2.80 7.02
N SER A 298 17.35 -1.48 6.96
CA SER A 298 16.07 -0.83 7.13
C SER A 298 15.40 -0.58 5.77
N SER A 299 14.08 -0.62 5.77
CA SER A 299 13.25 -0.24 4.63
C SER A 299 12.37 0.98 4.98
N GLY A 300 11.92 1.71 3.96
CA GLY A 300 11.01 2.86 4.12
C GLY A 300 9.54 2.48 4.44
N GLY A 301 9.29 1.28 4.96
CA GLY A 301 7.95 0.78 5.32
C GLY A 301 7.53 -0.54 4.66
N ALA A 302 8.38 -1.12 3.80
CA ALA A 302 8.14 -2.41 3.16
C ALA A 302 8.75 -3.57 3.96
N HIS A 303 8.13 -4.75 3.98
CA HIS A 303 8.74 -5.93 4.59
C HIS A 303 9.34 -6.77 3.47
N ASP A 304 10.57 -6.46 3.09
CA ASP A 304 11.24 -7.13 1.97
C ASP A 304 12.16 -8.24 2.49
N ILE A 305 12.25 -9.32 1.74
CA ILE A 305 13.10 -10.47 2.03
C ILE A 305 13.80 -10.91 0.75
N SER A 306 14.89 -11.65 0.89
CA SER A 306 15.59 -12.25 -0.25
C SER A 306 14.66 -13.07 -1.15
N TYR A 307 14.93 -13.05 -2.46
CA TYR A 307 14.05 -13.65 -3.46
C TYR A 307 13.87 -15.16 -3.24
N ASP A 308 14.94 -15.88 -2.90
CA ASP A 308 14.84 -17.31 -2.60
C ASP A 308 13.92 -17.61 -1.42
N ALA A 309 14.07 -16.86 -0.32
CA ALA A 309 13.22 -17.01 0.85
C ALA A 309 11.75 -16.74 0.52
N TRP A 310 11.46 -15.68 -0.24
CA TRP A 310 10.11 -15.38 -0.72
C TRP A 310 9.55 -16.51 -1.60
N ASN A 311 10.37 -17.05 -2.51
CA ASN A 311 9.96 -18.13 -3.42
C ASN A 311 9.64 -19.41 -2.66
N TYR A 312 10.50 -19.80 -1.72
CA TYR A 312 10.30 -20.98 -0.89
C TYR A 312 9.07 -20.83 0.01
N LEU A 313 8.94 -19.70 0.70
CA LEU A 313 7.79 -19.43 1.56
C LEU A 313 6.48 -19.36 0.78
N GLY A 314 6.48 -18.76 -0.42
CA GLY A 314 5.29 -18.66 -1.26
C GLY A 314 4.91 -19.99 -1.93
N PHE A 315 5.89 -20.71 -2.47
CA PHE A 315 5.65 -21.77 -3.46
C PHE A 315 6.33 -23.11 -3.15
N GLY A 316 7.19 -23.17 -2.12
CA GLY A 316 7.70 -24.41 -1.54
C GLY A 316 8.99 -24.89 -2.16
N GLU A 317 9.51 -24.14 -3.13
CA GLU A 317 10.74 -24.47 -3.85
C GLU A 317 11.68 -23.27 -3.86
N SER A 318 12.98 -23.54 -3.96
CA SER A 318 13.99 -22.50 -4.15
C SER A 318 13.76 -21.74 -5.46
N ALA A 319 14.06 -20.44 -5.45
CA ALA A 319 14.03 -19.62 -6.66
C ALA A 319 15.02 -20.10 -7.73
N THR A 320 16.09 -20.82 -7.35
CA THR A 320 17.02 -21.43 -8.31
C THR A 320 16.39 -22.59 -9.08
N ASN A 321 15.52 -23.37 -8.42
CA ASN A 321 14.93 -24.58 -8.99
C ASN A 321 13.65 -24.25 -9.77
N ASN A 322 12.79 -23.40 -9.22
CA ASN A 322 11.50 -23.06 -9.81
C ASN A 322 11.16 -21.60 -9.52
N PRO A 323 11.72 -20.67 -10.31
CA PRO A 323 11.55 -19.25 -10.08
C PRO A 323 10.10 -18.82 -10.35
N GLN A 324 9.47 -18.28 -9.33
CA GLN A 324 8.13 -17.72 -9.40
C GLN A 324 8.21 -16.20 -9.50
N GLN A 325 7.22 -15.61 -10.16
CA GLN A 325 7.09 -14.17 -10.27
C GLN A 325 5.75 -13.76 -9.67
N GLY A 326 5.76 -12.73 -8.83
CA GLY A 326 4.58 -12.27 -8.11
C GLY A 326 4.82 -10.98 -7.34
N GLY A 327 3.85 -10.63 -6.49
CA GLY A 327 3.93 -9.49 -5.60
C GLY A 327 4.02 -9.92 -4.14
N GLY A 328 3.71 -8.99 -3.23
CA GLY A 328 3.67 -9.26 -1.80
C GLY A 328 2.70 -10.41 -1.48
N ILE A 329 3.18 -11.35 -0.66
CA ILE A 329 2.40 -12.41 -0.05
C ILE A 329 2.24 -12.05 1.42
N VAL A 330 1.04 -12.19 1.96
CA VAL A 330 0.80 -11.97 3.40
C VAL A 330 1.36 -13.17 4.14
N MET A 331 2.35 -12.95 4.99
CA MET A 331 3.03 -13.97 5.78
C MET A 331 3.08 -13.54 7.24
N ASP A 332 3.16 -14.52 8.14
CA ASP A 332 3.35 -14.27 9.56
C ASP A 332 4.83 -14.11 9.87
N TYR A 333 5.17 -13.28 10.84
CA TYR A 333 6.54 -13.13 11.30
C TYR A 333 6.64 -12.98 12.81
N GLU A 334 7.80 -13.35 13.33
CA GLU A 334 8.21 -13.06 14.70
C GLU A 334 9.72 -12.82 14.77
N PHE A 335 10.14 -11.91 15.64
CA PHE A 335 11.55 -11.82 16.00
C PHE A 335 11.89 -12.97 16.93
N VAL A 336 12.96 -13.68 16.61
CA VAL A 336 13.47 -14.80 17.41
C VAL A 336 14.88 -14.48 17.89
N HIS A 337 15.34 -15.26 18.86
CA HIS A 337 16.71 -15.11 19.37
C HIS A 337 17.73 -15.22 18.24
N ALA A 338 18.69 -14.30 18.20
CA ALA A 338 19.64 -14.13 17.10
C ALA A 338 20.42 -15.42 16.74
N SER A 339 20.68 -16.29 17.73
CA SER A 339 21.34 -17.58 17.49
C SER A 339 20.60 -18.52 16.52
N LYS A 340 19.30 -18.29 16.27
CA LYS A 340 18.53 -19.03 15.25
C LYS A 340 19.00 -18.74 13.82
N CYS A 341 19.74 -17.65 13.62
CA CYS A 341 20.33 -17.29 12.34
C CYS A 341 21.81 -17.72 12.23
N ASN A 342 22.36 -18.50 13.17
CA ASN A 342 23.79 -18.86 13.17
C ASN A 342 24.27 -19.52 11.86
N GLU A 343 23.41 -20.28 11.19
CA GLU A 343 23.73 -20.93 9.89
C GLU A 343 23.90 -19.92 8.74
N ILE A 344 23.36 -18.71 8.90
CA ILE A 344 23.47 -17.61 7.92
C ILE A 344 24.75 -16.80 8.16
N LEU A 345 25.32 -16.88 9.36
CA LEU A 345 26.41 -16.04 9.85
C LEU A 345 27.78 -16.67 9.59
N ASP A 346 28.82 -15.83 9.61
CA ASP A 346 30.20 -16.26 9.44
C ASP A 346 30.73 -16.88 10.73
N ASN A 347 30.82 -18.22 10.77
CA ASN A 347 31.22 -18.96 11.96
C ASN A 347 30.37 -18.60 13.21
N GLY A 348 29.07 -18.36 13.00
CA GLY A 348 28.13 -17.96 14.06
C GLY A 348 28.28 -16.52 14.56
N LYS A 349 29.13 -15.70 13.94
CA LYS A 349 29.31 -14.28 14.26
C LYS A 349 28.79 -13.37 13.16
N LEU A 350 28.27 -12.21 13.53
CA LEU A 350 27.81 -11.19 12.58
C LEU A 350 29.02 -10.51 11.91
N PRO A 351 29.27 -10.73 10.60
CA PRO A 351 30.45 -10.21 9.92
C PRO A 351 30.20 -8.77 9.46
N LEU A 352 30.91 -7.83 10.06
CA LEU A 352 30.70 -6.40 9.86
C LEU A 352 31.95 -5.74 9.25
N SER A 353 31.72 -4.74 8.38
CA SER A 353 32.78 -3.92 7.81
C SER A 353 33.42 -3.02 8.88
N ALA A 354 34.72 -3.15 9.10
CA ALA A 354 35.47 -2.32 10.05
C ALA A 354 35.45 -0.82 9.71
N THR A 355 35.27 -0.47 8.44
CA THR A 355 35.24 0.94 8.01
C THR A 355 33.85 1.56 8.06
N ASN A 356 32.79 0.75 7.91
CA ASN A 356 31.43 1.26 7.65
C ASN A 356 30.35 0.82 8.65
N SER A 357 30.69 0.01 9.67
CA SER A 357 29.72 -0.46 10.68
C SER A 357 29.83 0.22 12.04
N MET A 358 30.80 1.12 12.23
CA MET A 358 31.21 1.57 13.57
C MET A 358 30.11 2.24 14.40
N ASN A 359 29.21 3.00 13.78
CA ASN A 359 28.08 3.60 14.50
C ASN A 359 27.16 2.53 15.11
N TYR A 360 26.91 1.46 14.37
CA TYR A 360 26.07 0.35 14.83
C TYR A 360 26.79 -0.47 15.91
N VAL A 361 28.07 -0.80 15.67
CA VAL A 361 28.89 -1.56 16.63
C VAL A 361 29.02 -0.80 17.95
N ALA A 362 29.34 0.49 17.91
CA ALA A 362 29.42 1.32 19.11
C ALA A 362 28.09 1.34 19.87
N SER A 363 26.96 1.53 19.18
CA SER A 363 25.64 1.52 19.83
C SER A 363 25.30 0.17 20.49
N CYS A 364 25.76 -0.95 19.90
CA CYS A 364 25.54 -2.26 20.51
C CYS A 364 26.51 -2.52 21.66
N LEU A 365 27.73 -2.02 21.61
CA LEU A 365 28.70 -2.14 22.72
C LEU A 365 28.28 -1.33 23.96
N ASP A 366 27.49 -0.26 23.79
CA ASP A 366 26.83 0.45 24.90
C ASP A 366 25.77 -0.43 25.61
N GLU A 367 25.30 -1.50 24.94
CA GLU A 367 24.45 -2.56 25.49
C GLU A 367 25.24 -3.88 25.59
N PRO A 368 26.15 -4.05 26.56
CA PRO A 368 27.10 -5.19 26.60
C PRO A 368 26.43 -6.56 26.77
N THR A 369 25.17 -6.58 27.21
CA THR A 369 24.35 -7.79 27.30
C THR A 369 23.63 -8.15 25.99
N SER A 370 23.66 -7.27 24.99
CA SER A 370 23.05 -7.53 23.69
C SER A 370 23.78 -8.64 22.94
N TRP A 371 23.03 -9.39 22.12
CA TRP A 371 23.60 -10.50 21.38
C TRP A 371 24.70 -10.03 20.41
N VAL A 372 24.49 -8.91 19.71
CA VAL A 372 25.45 -8.38 18.75
C VAL A 372 26.75 -7.97 19.44
N ALA A 373 26.71 -7.31 20.60
CA ALA A 373 27.91 -6.93 21.35
C ALA A 373 28.81 -8.13 21.68
N GLN A 374 28.21 -9.31 21.88
CA GLN A 374 28.90 -10.55 22.24
C GLN A 374 29.30 -11.39 21.03
N ASN A 375 28.71 -11.17 19.86
CA ASN A 375 28.78 -12.09 18.71
C ASN A 375 28.99 -11.40 17.37
N TYR A 376 29.73 -10.29 17.33
CA TYR A 376 30.18 -9.65 16.08
C TYR A 376 31.64 -9.99 15.75
N GLU A 377 32.01 -9.81 14.49
CA GLU A 377 33.39 -9.88 14.00
C GLU A 377 33.61 -8.74 13.00
N LEU A 378 34.71 -8.01 13.12
CA LEU A 378 35.05 -6.94 12.19
C LEU A 378 36.05 -7.42 11.14
N TYR A 379 35.80 -7.05 9.89
CA TYR A 379 36.67 -7.36 8.77
C TYR A 379 37.13 -6.08 8.07
N ASN A 380 38.39 -6.06 7.61
CA ASN A 380 38.98 -4.95 6.84
C ASN A 380 38.46 -4.90 5.39
N ILE A 381 37.17 -5.13 5.21
CA ILE A 381 36.47 -5.10 3.92
C ILE A 381 35.63 -3.83 3.88
N ASN A 382 35.81 -3.03 2.83
CA ASN A 382 35.27 -1.68 2.79
C ASN A 382 33.78 -1.65 2.46
N GLU A 383 33.29 -2.60 1.68
CA GLU A 383 31.96 -2.50 1.08
C GLU A 383 31.15 -3.76 1.39
N PRO A 384 29.83 -3.66 1.62
CA PRO A 384 28.96 -4.83 1.79
C PRO A 384 29.02 -5.82 0.62
N THR A 385 29.37 -5.36 -0.58
CA THR A 385 29.58 -6.17 -1.79
C THR A 385 30.97 -6.81 -1.89
N CYS A 386 31.83 -6.60 -0.90
CA CYS A 386 33.15 -7.22 -0.75
C CYS A 386 34.12 -7.06 -1.92
N LYS A 387 34.06 -5.93 -2.65
CA LYS A 387 34.96 -5.70 -3.78
C LYS A 387 36.31 -5.13 -3.41
N ARG A 388 36.38 -4.39 -2.29
CA ARG A 388 37.58 -3.68 -1.87
C ARG A 388 37.88 -3.93 -0.39
N GLY A 389 39.16 -4.03 -0.07
CA GLY A 389 39.67 -4.25 1.27
C GLY A 389 40.69 -5.39 1.33
N VAL A 390 40.87 -5.91 2.52
CA VAL A 390 41.65 -7.12 2.83
C VAL A 390 40.77 -8.04 3.66
N ASP A 391 40.70 -9.31 3.29
CA ASP A 391 39.93 -10.31 4.06
C ASP A 391 40.71 -10.73 5.32
N GLU A 392 40.77 -9.83 6.29
CA GLU A 392 41.44 -9.99 7.57
C GLU A 392 40.53 -9.48 8.69
N LYS A 393 40.69 -10.05 9.88
CA LYS A 393 39.96 -9.62 11.07
C LYS A 393 40.59 -8.37 11.67
N CYS A 394 39.74 -7.47 12.16
CA CYS A 394 40.15 -6.28 12.89
C CYS A 394 39.70 -6.37 14.35
N HIS A 395 40.48 -5.75 15.23
CA HIS A 395 40.17 -5.65 16.65
C HIS A 395 39.70 -4.23 16.99
N LEU A 396 38.70 -4.11 17.87
CA LEU A 396 38.20 -2.82 18.33
C LEU A 396 38.36 -2.73 19.85
N ASN A 397 38.99 -1.65 20.30
CA ASN A 397 39.06 -1.28 21.70
C ASN A 397 38.61 0.18 21.87
N LEU A 398 37.33 0.36 22.21
CA LEU A 398 36.72 1.69 22.38
C LEU A 398 37.35 2.51 23.53
N ALA A 399 38.08 1.88 24.46
CA ALA A 399 38.80 2.62 25.50
C ALA A 399 40.07 3.30 24.96
N VAL A 400 40.57 2.86 23.79
CA VAL A 400 41.78 3.39 23.14
C VAL A 400 41.42 4.25 21.94
N SER A 401 40.54 3.76 21.06
CA SER A 401 40.19 4.40 19.81
C SER A 401 38.77 4.04 19.35
N ASN A 402 38.12 4.97 18.66
CA ASN A 402 36.86 4.72 17.95
C ASN A 402 37.07 4.06 16.57
N GLN A 403 38.31 3.76 16.20
CA GLN A 403 38.67 3.08 14.95
C GLN A 403 39.20 1.68 15.24
N PRO A 404 38.75 0.65 14.50
CA PRO A 404 39.32 -0.69 14.58
C PRO A 404 40.77 -0.73 14.10
N GLU A 405 41.58 -1.54 14.77
CA GLU A 405 42.94 -1.88 14.38
C GLU A 405 42.91 -3.12 13.48
N CYS A 406 43.43 -2.96 12.25
CA CYS A 406 43.51 -4.03 11.26
C CYS A 406 44.99 -4.28 10.90
N PRO A 407 45.44 -5.54 10.68
CA PRO A 407 46.84 -5.85 10.39
C PRO A 407 47.44 -5.10 9.19
N SER A 408 46.65 -4.91 8.13
CA SER A 408 47.09 -4.20 6.91
C SER A 408 46.82 -2.69 6.95
N GLY A 409 46.39 -2.16 8.10
CA GLY A 409 45.86 -0.80 8.22
C GLY A 409 44.41 -0.70 7.76
N LEU A 410 43.61 0.11 8.47
CA LEU A 410 42.18 0.23 8.23
C LEU A 410 41.89 0.87 6.85
N GLY A 411 40.98 0.27 6.09
CA GLY A 411 40.43 0.89 4.87
C GLY A 411 41.28 0.72 3.61
N SER A 412 41.98 -0.41 3.48
CA SER A 412 42.77 -0.73 2.29
C SER A 412 41.94 -0.64 1.00
N GLY A 413 42.50 -0.04 -0.05
CA GLY A 413 41.86 0.08 -1.36
C GLY A 413 42.01 -1.14 -2.27
N SER A 414 42.67 -2.21 -1.80
CA SER A 414 42.97 -3.40 -2.62
C SER A 414 41.72 -4.06 -3.16
N SER A 415 41.78 -4.54 -4.40
CA SER A 415 40.69 -5.32 -4.98
C SER A 415 40.63 -6.71 -4.34
N LEU A 416 39.44 -7.13 -3.92
CA LEU A 416 39.17 -8.48 -3.43
C LEU A 416 38.54 -9.32 -4.54
N ASN A 417 38.85 -10.62 -4.56
CA ASN A 417 38.21 -11.61 -5.44
C ASN A 417 37.11 -12.38 -4.69
N LEU A 418 36.38 -11.68 -3.82
CA LEU A 418 35.21 -12.22 -3.15
C LEU A 418 33.97 -11.84 -3.95
N LYS A 419 32.97 -12.73 -3.97
CA LYS A 419 31.74 -12.55 -4.72
C LYS A 419 30.57 -12.51 -3.77
N VAL A 420 29.63 -11.64 -4.07
CA VAL A 420 28.31 -11.63 -3.43
C VAL A 420 27.33 -12.02 -4.51
N GLU A 421 26.71 -13.18 -4.36
CA GLU A 421 25.78 -13.69 -5.35
C GLU A 421 24.34 -13.41 -4.94
N ASN A 422 23.46 -13.26 -5.93
CA ASN A 422 22.03 -13.18 -5.74
C ASN A 422 21.31 -13.83 -6.91
N ILE A 423 20.09 -14.31 -6.70
CA ILE A 423 19.27 -14.92 -7.74
C ILE A 423 18.55 -13.80 -8.50
N ILE A 424 18.73 -13.74 -9.82
CA ILE A 424 18.00 -12.82 -10.67
C ILE A 424 16.51 -13.19 -10.63
N TYR A 425 15.70 -12.22 -10.22
CA TYR A 425 14.25 -12.35 -10.10
C TYR A 425 13.61 -12.95 -11.36
N GLY A 426 12.76 -13.96 -11.17
CA GLY A 426 12.02 -14.62 -12.25
C GLY A 426 12.85 -15.53 -13.17
N SER A 427 14.17 -15.62 -12.99
CA SER A 427 15.03 -16.39 -13.89
C SER A 427 15.66 -17.63 -13.28
N GLY A 428 15.79 -17.67 -11.94
CA GLY A 428 16.51 -18.73 -11.21
C GLY A 428 18.03 -18.74 -11.40
N LYS A 429 18.59 -17.79 -12.17
CA LYS A 429 20.04 -17.70 -12.41
C LYS A 429 20.73 -16.91 -11.31
N SER A 430 21.81 -17.46 -10.75
CA SER A 430 22.72 -16.72 -9.87
C SER A 430 23.52 -15.68 -10.67
N VAL A 431 23.67 -14.48 -10.12
CA VAL A 431 24.52 -13.42 -10.65
C VAL A 431 25.35 -12.82 -9.52
N VAL A 432 26.59 -12.47 -9.84
CA VAL A 432 27.44 -11.71 -8.94
C VAL A 432 26.96 -10.26 -8.92
N ALA A 433 26.79 -9.70 -7.72
CA ALA A 433 26.49 -8.30 -7.52
C ALA A 433 27.52 -7.43 -8.27
N PRO A 434 27.06 -6.52 -9.15
CA PRO A 434 27.93 -5.77 -10.06
C PRO A 434 28.87 -4.84 -9.31
#